data_AF-A0A945G562-F1
#
_entry.id   AF-A0A945G562-F1
#
_cell.length_a   1.000
_cell.length_b   1.000
_cell.length_c   1.000
_cell.angle_alpha   90.00
_cell.angle_beta   90.00
_cell.angle_gamma   90.00
#
_symmetry.space_group_name_H-M   'P 1'
#
loop_
_entity.id
_entity.type
_entity.pdbx_description
1 polymer ?
#
loop_
_entity_poly.entity_id
_entity_poly.type
_entity_poly.pdbx_seq_one_letter_code
_entity_poly.pdbx_strand_id
1 'polypeptide(L)'
;MKVIITGGGGFLGSQLATTLLDHGKLTGPSGGQEPIEEIMLIDARLVMPQNDPRVQQIVGDISNRDVIDEAIGGAINISIFHLASMVSGECEDHYDDALRVNLDGGR
;
A
#
# COMPACT_ATOMS: atom_id res chain seq x y z
N MET A 1 -12.93 2.92 7.92
CA MET A 1 -12.45 2.95 6.52
C MET A 1 -11.18 2.12 6.38
N LYS A 2 -10.94 1.58 5.19
CA LYS A 2 -9.74 0.80 4.86
C LYS A 2 -8.70 1.68 4.17
N VAL A 3 -7.44 1.58 4.57
CA VAL A 3 -6.32 2.24 3.90
C VAL A 3 -5.45 1.17 3.24
N ILE A 4 -5.11 1.36 1.97
CA ILE A 4 -4.16 0.49 1.25
C ILE A 4 -2.90 1.29 0.97
N ILE A 5 -1.74 0.74 1.31
CA ILE A 5 -0.43 1.33 1.06
C ILE A 5 0.36 0.35 0.18
N THR A 6 0.57 0.71 -1.09
CA THR A 6 1.54 -0.02 -1.93
C THR A 6 2.94 0.51 -1.63
N GLY A 7 3.96 -0.35 -1.69
CA GLY A 7 5.30 0.02 -1.24
C GLY A 7 5.38 0.10 0.29
N GLY A 8 4.52 -0.64 0.99
CA GLY A 8 4.37 -0.60 2.44
C GLY A 8 5.59 -1.11 3.22
N GLY A 9 6.46 -1.90 2.57
CA GLY A 9 7.72 -2.41 3.13
C GLY A 9 8.89 -1.45 2.96
N GLY A 10 8.74 -0.43 2.10
CA GLY A 10 9.70 0.64 1.93
C GLY A 10 9.75 1.61 3.11
N PHE A 11 10.76 2.49 3.10
CA PHE A 11 10.96 3.50 4.16
C PHE A 11 9.76 4.44 4.32
N LEU A 12 9.24 4.99 3.23
CA LEU A 12 8.09 5.90 3.30
C LEU A 12 6.79 5.18 3.67
N GLY A 13 6.55 3.99 3.09
CA GLY A 13 5.34 3.21 3.35
C GLY A 13 5.22 2.80 4.82
N SER A 14 6.31 2.31 5.42
CA SER A 14 6.35 1.91 6.83
C SER A 14 6.18 3.10 7.80
N GLN A 15 6.81 4.24 7.50
CA GLN A 15 6.65 5.48 8.28
C GLN A 15 5.21 6.03 8.18
N LEU A 16 4.63 6.01 6.98
CA LEU A 16 3.24 6.42 6.76
C LEU A 16 2.27 5.51 7.52
N ALA A 17 2.44 4.18 7.42
CA ALA A 17 1.61 3.21 8.13
C ALA A 17 1.63 3.48 9.64
N THR A 18 2.82 3.65 10.22
CA THR A 18 2.98 3.97 11.65
C THR A 18 2.25 5.26 12.02
N THR A 19 2.46 6.33 11.24
CA THR A 19 1.80 7.63 11.48
C THR A 19 0.28 7.54 11.41
N LEU A 20 -0.26 6.77 10.45
CA LEU A 20 -1.69 6.56 10.30
C LEU A 20 -2.28 5.71 11.43
N LEU A 21 -1.56 4.70 11.93
CA LEU A 21 -1.98 3.92 13.10
C LEU A 21 -2.07 4.80 14.35
N ASP A 22 -1.07 5.65 14.58
CA ASP A 22 -1.00 6.57 15.70
C ASP A 22 -2.13 7.60 15.65
N HIS A 23 -2.43 8.14 14.46
CA HIS A 23 -3.57 9.05 14.26
C HIS A 23 -4.93 8.35 14.36
N GLY A 24 -5.04 7.12 13.85
CA GLY A 24 -6.23 6.28 13.89
C GLY A 24 -7.43 6.75 13.05
N LYS A 25 -7.27 7.84 12.29
CA LYS A 25 -8.33 8.45 11.46
C LYS A 25 -7.74 9.15 10.24
N LEU A 26 -8.53 9.28 9.19
CA LEU A 26 -8.19 9.96 7.95
C LEU A 26 -9.41 10.74 7.43
N THR A 27 -9.20 11.78 6.64
CA THR A 27 -10.32 12.46 5.98
C THR A 27 -10.95 11.52 4.95
N GLY A 28 -12.22 11.16 5.15
CA GLY A 28 -12.95 10.27 4.24
C GLY A 28 -13.86 11.02 3.26
N PRO A 29 -14.67 10.29 2.48
CA PRO A 29 -15.57 10.86 1.47
C PRO A 29 -16.60 11.85 2.02
N SER A 30 -16.92 11.77 3.31
CA SER A 30 -17.77 12.76 3.99
C SER A 30 -17.14 14.15 4.10
N GLY A 31 -15.83 14.27 3.83
CA GLY A 31 -15.03 15.48 4.10
C GLY A 31 -14.62 15.64 5.57
N GLY A 32 -15.10 14.75 6.45
CA GLY A 32 -14.73 14.69 7.87
C GLY A 32 -13.68 13.64 8.18
N GLN A 33 -13.21 13.62 9.44
CA GLN A 33 -12.32 12.58 9.93
C GLN A 33 -13.10 11.28 10.18
N GLU A 34 -12.67 10.19 9.56
CA GLU A 34 -13.26 8.86 9.66
C GLU A 34 -12.24 7.87 10.25
N PRO A 35 -12.65 6.92 11.10
CA PRO A 35 -11.74 5.99 11.74
C PRO A 35 -11.08 5.06 10.70
N ILE A 36 -9.79 4.79 10.89
CA ILE A 36 -9.06 3.76 10.16
C ILE A 36 -9.30 2.42 10.86
N GLU A 37 -10.01 1.53 10.16
CA GLU A 37 -10.37 0.20 10.67
C GLU A 37 -9.35 -0.85 10.24
N GLU A 38 -8.71 -0.64 9.10
CA GLU A 38 -7.72 -1.55 8.53
C GLU A 38 -6.67 -0.75 7.74
N ILE A 39 -5.40 -1.16 7.86
CA ILE A 39 -4.29 -0.75 6.99
C ILE A 39 -3.75 -2.00 6.31
N MET A 40 -3.93 -2.08 4.99
CA MET A 40 -3.38 -3.13 4.14
C MET A 40 -2.05 -2.66 3.55
N LEU A 41 -0.96 -3.35 3.91
CA LEU A 41 0.36 -3.10 3.33
C LEU A 41 0.63 -4.11 2.20
N ILE A 42 0.95 -3.58 1.02
CA ILE A 42 1.36 -4.39 -0.14
C ILE A 42 2.78 -4.02 -0.50
N ASP A 43 3.66 -5.02 -0.59
CA ASP A 43 5.02 -4.82 -1.05
C ASP A 43 5.60 -6.14 -1.60
N ALA A 44 6.57 -6.05 -2.50
CA ALA A 44 7.35 -7.22 -2.93
C ALA A 44 8.17 -7.80 -1.77
N ARG A 45 8.49 -6.99 -0.75
CA ARG A 45 9.17 -7.41 0.48
C ARG A 45 8.61 -6.70 1.70
N LEU A 46 8.16 -7.46 2.69
CA LEU A 46 7.73 -6.95 4.00
C LEU A 46 8.63 -7.53 5.10
N VAL A 47 9.02 -6.70 6.08
CA VAL A 47 9.82 -7.11 7.24
C VAL A 47 8.95 -6.91 8.50
N MET A 48 8.67 -7.97 9.26
CA MET A 48 7.64 -8.01 10.34
C MET A 48 8.24 -8.11 11.78
N PRO A 49 7.48 -7.74 12.87
CA PRO A 49 6.05 -7.42 12.87
C PRO A 49 5.64 -6.05 13.44
N GLN A 50 4.69 -5.41 12.74
CA GLN A 50 3.80 -4.40 13.31
C GLN A 50 2.67 -5.14 14.03
N ASN A 51 2.66 -5.13 15.36
CA ASN A 51 1.73 -5.92 16.19
C ASN A 51 0.33 -5.28 16.34
N ASP A 52 -0.06 -4.37 15.46
CA ASP A 52 -1.36 -3.71 15.55
C ASP A 52 -2.43 -4.57 14.84
N PRO A 53 -3.57 -4.87 15.50
CA PRO A 53 -4.62 -5.69 14.91
C PRO A 53 -5.27 -5.10 13.65
N ARG A 54 -5.10 -3.79 13.41
CA ARG A 54 -5.59 -3.11 12.20
C ARG A 54 -4.69 -3.37 10.99
N VAL A 55 -3.48 -3.90 11.17
CA VAL A 55 -2.53 -4.10 10.06
C VAL A 55 -2.71 -5.47 9.43
N GLN A 56 -2.94 -5.47 8.12
CA GLN A 56 -2.92 -6.65 7.26
C GLN A 56 -1.83 -6.49 6.21
N GLN A 57 -1.33 -7.61 5.70
CA GLN A 57 -0.16 -7.62 4.83
C GLN A 57 -0.31 -8.61 3.69
N ILE A 58 0.06 -8.18 2.49
CA ILE A 58 0.20 -9.04 1.32
C ILE A 58 1.61 -8.82 0.75
N VAL A 59 2.40 -9.89 0.75
CA VAL A 59 3.67 -9.91 -0.01
C VAL A 59 3.32 -10.25 -1.44
N GLY A 60 3.46 -9.29 -2.34
CA GLY A 60 2.98 -9.43 -3.71
C GLY A 60 3.41 -8.29 -4.61
N ASP A 61 3.22 -8.52 -5.91
CA ASP A 61 3.54 -7.54 -6.94
C ASP A 61 2.31 -6.69 -7.27
N ILE A 62 2.49 -5.37 -7.34
CA ILE A 62 1.41 -4.43 -7.65
C ILE A 62 0.90 -4.56 -9.09
N SER A 63 1.70 -5.11 -10.01
CA SER A 63 1.26 -5.37 -11.38
C SER A 63 0.39 -6.62 -11.48
N ASN A 64 0.24 -7.39 -10.39
CA ASN A 64 -0.64 -8.54 -10.35
C ASN A 64 -2.05 -8.12 -9.89
N ARG A 65 -3.01 -8.21 -10.79
CA ARG A 65 -4.40 -7.83 -10.53
C ARG A 65 -5.04 -8.61 -9.40
N ASP A 66 -4.70 -9.88 -9.24
CA ASP A 66 -5.26 -10.73 -8.18
C ASP A 66 -4.83 -10.23 -6.79
N VAL A 67 -3.59 -9.72 -6.66
CA VAL A 67 -3.07 -9.12 -5.42
C VAL A 67 -3.87 -7.87 -5.06
N ILE A 68 -4.18 -7.04 -6.06
CA ILE A 68 -4.96 -5.81 -5.87
C ILE A 68 -6.42 -6.13 -5.56
N ASP A 69 -7.02 -7.08 -6.27
CA ASP A 69 -8.40 -7.51 -6.03
C ASP A 69 -8.55 -8.14 -4.63
N GLU A 70 -7.56 -8.92 -4.16
CA GLU A 70 -7.50 -9.43 -2.78
C GLU A 70 -7.37 -8.29 -1.76
N ALA A 71 -6.46 -7.33 -2.02
CA ALA A 71 -6.23 -6.20 -1.14
C ALA A 71 -7.47 -5.30 -1.02
N ILE A 72 -8.22 -5.10 -2.09
CA ILE A 72 -9.49 -4.34 -2.10
C ILE A 72 -10.58 -5.15 -1.39
N GLY A 73 -10.71 -6.43 -1.75
CA GLY A 73 -11.75 -7.32 -1.27
C GLY A 73 -13.15 -6.74 -1.52
N GLY A 74 -13.99 -6.75 -0.48
CA GLY A 74 -15.35 -6.17 -0.51
C GLY A 74 -15.46 -4.77 0.10
N ALA A 75 -14.35 -4.07 0.34
CA ALA A 75 -14.38 -2.79 1.03
C ALA A 75 -15.02 -1.69 0.18
N ILE A 76 -15.96 -0.94 0.76
CA ILE A 76 -16.74 0.11 0.08
C ILE A 76 -16.04 1.48 0.19
N ASN A 77 -15.30 1.71 1.28
CA ASN A 77 -14.62 2.98 1.56
C ASN A 77 -13.12 2.74 1.73
N ILE A 78 -12.37 3.12 0.69
CA ILE A 78 -10.93 2.85 0.56
C ILE A 78 -10.19 4.16 0.30
N SER A 79 -9.06 4.35 0.98
CA SER A 79 -8.04 5.33 0.62
C SER A 79 -6.76 4.62 0.21
N ILE A 80 -6.16 5.02 -0.90
CA ILE A 80 -4.96 4.37 -1.45
C ILE A 80 -3.80 5.36 -1.42
N PHE A 81 -2.69 4.96 -0.82
CA PHE A 81 -1.39 5.58 -0.97
C PHE A 81 -0.52 4.69 -1.84
N HIS A 82 -0.28 5.11 -3.09
CA HIS A 82 0.51 4.33 -4.02
C HIS A 82 1.98 4.78 -3.97
N LEU A 83 2.82 4.01 -3.27
CA LEU A 83 4.25 4.31 -3.08
C LEU A 83 5.17 3.22 -3.64
N ALA A 84 4.60 2.12 -4.14
CA ALA A 84 5.37 1.08 -4.81
C ALA A 84 6.02 1.65 -6.07
N SER A 85 7.34 1.51 -6.15
CA SER A 85 8.12 1.96 -7.29
C SER A 85 9.50 1.31 -7.29
N MET A 86 10.03 1.00 -8.47
CA MET A 86 11.45 0.72 -8.65
C MET A 86 12.25 2.02 -8.72
N VAL A 87 13.40 2.02 -8.03
CA VAL A 87 14.31 3.16 -7.95
C VAL A 87 15.07 3.35 -9.26
N SER A 88 15.31 4.61 -9.63
CA SER A 88 15.80 4.99 -10.96
C SER A 88 17.09 4.29 -11.41
N GLY A 89 18.03 4.00 -10.50
CA GLY A 89 19.28 3.31 -10.85
C GLY A 89 19.05 1.88 -11.32
N GLU A 90 18.16 1.14 -10.66
CA GLU A 90 17.83 -0.24 -11.06
C GLU A 90 16.95 -0.28 -12.31
N CYS A 91 16.17 0.78 -12.55
CA CYS A 91 15.29 0.87 -13.71
C CYS A 91 16.04 0.92 -15.04
N GLU A 92 17.24 1.48 -15.08
CA GLU A 92 18.05 1.54 -16.32
C GLU A 92 18.55 0.15 -16.73
N ASP A 93 18.92 -0.67 -15.75
CA ASP A 93 19.38 -2.04 -15.98
C ASP A 93 18.21 -3.03 -16.19
N HIS A 94 17.05 -2.74 -15.61
CA HIS A 94 15.86 -3.61 -15.62
C HIS A 94 14.63 -2.89 -16.18
N TYR A 95 14.73 -2.46 -17.44
CA TYR A 95 13.69 -1.67 -18.12
C TYR A 95 12.28 -2.28 -18.07
N ASP A 96 12.16 -3.58 -18.36
CA ASP A 96 10.85 -4.25 -18.41
C ASP A 96 10.21 -4.33 -17.02
N ASP A 97 11.01 -4.60 -15.98
CA ASP A 97 10.51 -4.58 -14.60
C ASP A 97 10.12 -3.16 -14.17
N ALA A 98 10.87 -2.14 -14.60
CA ALA A 98 10.54 -0.75 -14.32
C ALA A 98 9.21 -0.34 -14.95
N LEU A 99 8.94 -0.73 -16.20
CA LEU A 99 7.62 -0.50 -16.81
C LEU A 99 6.52 -1.26 -16.08
N ARG A 100 6.75 -2.55 -15.81
CA ARG A 100 5.78 -3.42 -15.17
C ARG A 100 5.37 -2.89 -13.78
N VAL A 101 6.31 -2.39 -12.99
CA VAL A 101 6.03 -1.82 -11.66
C VAL A 101 5.56 -0.36 -11.75
N ASN A 102 6.34 0.54 -12.35
CA ASN A 102 6.10 1.98 -12.24
C ASN A 102 5.00 2.50 -13.18
N LEU A 103 4.69 1.77 -14.26
CA LEU A 103 3.63 2.14 -15.20
C LEU A 103 2.43 1.20 -15.07
N ASP A 104 2.63 -0.09 -15.28
CA ASP A 104 1.51 -1.03 -15.35
C ASP A 104 0.92 -1.32 -13.97
N GLY A 105 1.72 -1.33 -12.91
CA GLY A 105 1.21 -1.47 -11.55
C GLY A 105 0.37 -0.29 -11.04
N GLY A 106 0.32 0.83 -11.77
CA GLY A 106 -0.56 1.97 -11.49
C GLY A 106 -1.85 2.02 -12.31
N ARG A 107 -2.10 1.04 -13.20
CA ARG A 107 -3.27 0.98 -14.10
C ARG A 107 -4.35 0.04 -13.58
#